data_AF-A0A2E7PMT6-F1
#
_entry.id   AF-A0A2E7PMT6-F1
#
_cell.length_a   1.000
_cell.length_b   1.000
_cell.length_c   1.000
_cell.angle_alpha   90.00
_cell.angle_beta   90.00
_cell.angle_gamma   90.00
#
_symmetry.space_group_name_H-M   'P 1'
#
loop_
_entity.id
_entity.type
_entity.pdbx_description
1 polymer ?
#
loop_
_entity_poly.entity_id
_entity_poly.type
_entity_poly.pdbx_seq_one_letter_code
_entity_poly.pdbx_strand_id
1 'polypeptide(L)' 'MGRPLVCGEAGGNIVPKLEPADNGIVIEKPGNGSFYKTGSQEEWDGCAPTVDDGCDNRGLCPDRHP' A
#
# COMPACT_ATOMS: atom_id res chain seq x y z
N MET A 1 4.54 -12.60 -25.91
CA MET A 1 4.86 -11.16 -25.79
C MET A 1 3.91 -10.58 -24.76
N GLY A 2 4.41 -10.06 -23.64
CA GLY A 2 3.57 -9.51 -22.56
C GLY A 2 3.07 -8.10 -22.88
N ARG A 3 2.02 -7.66 -22.18
CA ARG A 3 1.41 -6.33 -22.36
C ARG A 3 1.82 -5.39 -21.23
N PRO A 4 2.43 -4.21 -21.52
CA PRO A 4 2.86 -3.29 -20.49
C PRO A 4 1.66 -2.64 -19.78
N LEU A 5 1.76 -2.49 -18.46
CA LEU A 5 0.78 -1.81 -17.60
C LEU A 5 -0.64 -2.41 -17.66
N VAL A 6 -0.74 -3.70 -17.98
CA VAL A 6 -1.99 -4.46 -17.91
C VAL A 6 -1.97 -5.30 -16.64
N CYS A 7 -3.02 -5.18 -15.83
CA CYS A 7 -3.15 -5.94 -14.57
C CYS A 7 -3.09 -7.45 -14.84
N GLY A 8 -2.37 -8.19 -13.98
CA GLY A 8 -2.20 -9.64 -14.07
C GLY A 8 -1.13 -10.12 -15.06
N GLU A 9 -0.53 -9.23 -15.85
CA GLU A 9 0.65 -9.56 -16.65
C GLU A 9 1.91 -9.52 -15.79
N ALA A 10 2.83 -10.45 -16.01
CA ALA A 10 4.04 -10.62 -15.19
C ALA A 10 4.90 -9.34 -15.09
N GLY A 11 4.86 -8.47 -16.11
CA GLY A 11 5.61 -7.21 -16.11
C GLY A 11 5.09 -6.14 -15.14
N GLY A 12 3.87 -6.27 -14.62
CA GLY A 12 3.28 -5.36 -13.64
C GLY A 12 3.41 -5.84 -12.18
N ASN A 13 3.85 -7.08 -11.96
CA ASN A 13 3.93 -7.66 -10.62
C ASN A 13 5.13 -7.14 -9.82
N ILE A 14 5.01 -7.22 -8.49
CA ILE A 14 6.09 -6.94 -7.56
C ILE A 14 7.20 -7.99 -7.76
N VAL A 15 8.46 -7.54 -7.72
CA VAL A 15 9.61 -8.43 -7.89
C VAL A 15 9.77 -9.36 -6.67
N PRO A 16 10.27 -10.60 -6.83
CA PRO A 16 10.38 -11.57 -5.73
C PRO A 16 11.19 -11.07 -4.52
N LYS A 17 12.18 -10.20 -4.76
CA LYS A 17 13.01 -9.62 -3.69
C LYS A 17 12.23 -8.67 -2.76
N LEU A 18 11.09 -8.17 -3.22
CA LEU A 18 10.25 -7.20 -2.51
C LEU A 18 8.83 -7.73 -2.36
N GLU A 19 8.64 -9.05 -2.33
CA GLU A 19 7.32 -9.61 -2.09
C GLU A 19 6.72 -9.04 -0.80
N PRO A 20 5.41 -8.73 -0.81
CA PRO A 20 4.73 -8.27 0.38
C PRO A 20 4.86 -9.30 1.49
N ALA A 21 4.96 -8.83 2.73
CA ALA A 21 4.74 -9.70 3.89
C ALA A 21 3.28 -10.20 3.89
N ASP A 22 2.97 -11.19 4.74
CA ASP A 22 1.62 -11.80 4.80
C ASP A 22 0.50 -10.78 5.06
N ASN A 23 0.80 -9.68 5.74
CA ASN A 23 -0.11 -8.56 6.01
C ASN A 23 0.08 -7.35 5.08
N GLY A 24 0.92 -7.47 4.05
CA GLY A 24 1.21 -6.41 3.10
C GLY A 24 0.07 -6.22 2.11
N ILE A 25 -0.48 -5.01 2.05
CA ILE A 25 -1.58 -4.68 1.14
C ILE A 25 -1.02 -4.22 -0.20
N VAL A 26 -1.45 -4.90 -1.27
CA VAL A 26 -1.09 -4.53 -2.66
C VAL A 26 -2.28 -3.83 -3.29
N ILE A 27 -2.05 -2.62 -3.79
CA ILE A 27 -3.10 -1.79 -4.41
C ILE A 27 -2.71 -1.49 -5.85
N GLU A 28 -3.58 -1.89 -6.77
CA GLU A 28 -3.48 -1.51 -8.17
C GLU A 28 -3.88 -0.05 -8.36
N LYS A 29 -3.07 0.70 -9.10
CA LYS A 29 -3.32 2.12 -9.36
C LYS A 29 -3.46 2.41 -10.86
N PRO A 30 -4.51 3.11 -11.30
CA PRO A 30 -4.71 3.43 -12.72
C PRO A 30 -3.81 4.57 -13.22
N GLY A 31 -3.13 5.27 -12.30
CA GLY A 31 -2.30 6.43 -12.64
C GLY A 31 -1.08 6.57 -11.74
N ASN A 32 -0.50 7.77 -11.75
CA ASN A 32 0.71 8.06 -10.98
C ASN A 32 0.43 8.28 -9.49
N GLY A 33 -0.70 8.94 -9.15
CA GLY A 33 -1.10 9.13 -7.76
C GLY A 33 -1.72 7.86 -7.19
N SER A 34 -1.15 7.34 -6.10
CA SER A 34 -1.60 6.09 -5.45
C SER A 34 -2.93 6.21 -4.70
N PHE A 35 -3.48 7.42 -4.55
CA PHE A 35 -4.77 7.69 -3.89
C PHE A 35 -5.91 7.94 -4.89
N TYR A 36 -5.60 8.22 -6.16
CA TYR A 36 -6.62 8.60 -7.14
C TYR A 36 -7.31 7.37 -7.72
N LYS A 37 -8.63 7.26 -7.49
CA LYS A 37 -9.46 6.12 -7.92
C LYS A 37 -8.96 4.77 -7.38
N THR A 38 -8.51 4.78 -6.13
CA THR A 38 -8.04 3.62 -5.38
C THR A 38 -8.64 3.67 -3.97
N GLY A 39 -8.83 2.51 -3.32
CA GLY A 39 -9.25 2.45 -1.91
C GLY A 39 -8.15 2.82 -0.89
N SER A 40 -6.97 3.24 -1.36
CA SER A 40 -5.79 3.48 -0.53
C SER A 40 -5.98 4.50 0.59
N GLN A 41 -6.90 5.48 0.43
CA GLN A 41 -7.14 6.50 1.45
C GLN A 41 -7.88 5.92 2.66
N GLU A 42 -8.93 5.13 2.45
CA GLU A 42 -9.70 4.52 3.55
C GLU A 42 -8.82 3.56 4.37
N GLU A 43 -7.97 2.77 3.70
CA GLU A 43 -6.98 1.91 4.35
C GLU A 43 -5.97 2.73 5.15
N TRP A 44 -5.47 3.82 4.56
CA TRP A 44 -4.56 4.73 5.25
C TRP A 44 -5.21 5.36 6.47
N ASP A 45 -6.44 5.86 6.38
CA ASP A 45 -7.12 6.53 7.50
C ASP A 45 -7.35 5.59 8.70
N GLY A 46 -7.44 4.27 8.47
CA GLY A 46 -7.50 3.27 9.53
C GLY A 46 -6.19 3.08 10.30
N CYS A 47 -5.05 3.34 9.66
CA CYS A 47 -3.71 3.04 10.18
C CYS A 47 -2.83 4.29 10.41
N ALA A 48 -3.17 5.41 9.77
CA ALA A 48 -2.31 6.58 9.69
C ALA A 48 -2.25 7.28 11.05
N PRO A 49 -1.04 7.49 11.60
CA PRO A 49 -0.87 8.42 12.69
C PRO A 49 -1.11 9.83 12.18
N THR A 50 -2.01 10.57 12.83
CA THR A 50 -1.97 12.03 12.69
C THR A 50 -0.75 12.54 13.47
N VAL A 51 -0.24 13.71 13.09
CA VAL A 51 0.92 14.35 13.75
C VAL A 51 0.70 14.60 15.26
N ASP A 52 -0.53 14.45 15.74
CA ASP A 52 -0.94 14.63 17.12
C ASP A 52 -1.04 13.31 17.93
N ASP A 53 -0.90 12.13 17.30
CA ASP A 53 -1.23 10.83 17.92
C ASP A 53 -0.06 10.11 18.63
N GLY A 54 1.06 10.79 18.89
CA GLY A 54 2.16 10.17 19.66
C GLY A 54 2.83 8.97 18.99
N CYS A 55 2.76 8.90 17.66
CA CYS A 55 3.34 7.82 16.90
C CYS A 55 4.88 7.83 16.96
N ASP A 56 5.52 6.67 17.15
CA ASP A 56 6.99 6.54 17.04
C ASP A 56 7.43 6.97 15.62
N ASN A 57 8.70 7.35 15.44
CA ASN A 57 9.30 7.81 14.17
C ASN A 57 9.17 6.82 12.99
N ARG A 58 8.58 5.65 13.24
CA ARG A 58 8.26 4.59 12.27
C ARG A 58 6.81 4.65 11.79
N GLY A 59 5.98 5.55 12.32
CA GLY A 59 4.57 5.67 11.96
C GLY A 59 3.70 4.50 12.43
N LEU A 60 4.14 3.76 13.44
CA LEU A 60 3.42 2.62 14.01
C LEU A 60 2.74 3.02 15.33
N CYS A 61 1.42 2.98 15.36
CA CYS A 61 0.64 3.14 16.59
C CYS A 61 0.66 1.80 17.37
N PRO A 62 1.33 1.71 18.53
CA PRO A 62 1.47 0.44 19.26
C PRO A 62 0.14 -0.10 19.80
N ASP A 63 -0.87 0.76 19.93
CA ASP A 63 -2.14 0.43 20.60
C ASP A 63 -3.24 -0.02 19.62
N ARG A 64 -2.96 -0.04 18.31
CA ARG A 64 -3.97 -0.26 17.25
C ARG A 64 -3.77 -1.53 16.43
N HIS A 65 -2.83 -2.38 16.81
CA HIS A 65 -2.74 -3.73 16.27
C HIS A 65 -3.76 -4.64 16.99
N PRO A 66 -4.50 -5.52 16.29
CA PRO A 66 -5.19 -6.62 16.96
C PRO A 66 -4.19 -7.56 17.65
#